data_AF-A0A8T3QFB6-F1
#
_entry.id   AF-A0A8T3QFB6-F1
#
_cell.length_a   1.000
_cell.length_b   1.000
_cell.length_c   1.000
_cell.angle_alpha   90.00
_cell.angle_beta   90.00
_cell.angle_gamma   90.00
#
_symmetry.space_group_name_H-M   'P 1'
#
loop_
_entity.id
_entity.type
_entity.pdbx_description
1 polymer ?
#
loop_
_entity_poly.entity_id
_entity_poly.type
_entity_poly.pdbx_seq_one_letter_code
_entity_poly.pdbx_strand_id
1 'polypeptide(L)'
;MPDRLVGLRVVADPAAIDGARFGGDQVMVLRFAPDDAFAPGADTVEVDDPDAIVELETGFVGIWCDLEDVARRIEWSIPPERPGFAQGAIAGVPARLVLPGGERVLVVCAAAYADELTGRLG
;
A
#
# COMPACT_ATOMS: atom_id res chain seq x y z
N MET A 1 -4.41 -6.72 -15.37
CA MET A 1 -3.86 -5.35 -15.30
C MET A 1 -4.08 -4.83 -13.89
N PRO A 2 -3.13 -4.05 -13.34
CA PRO A 2 -3.28 -3.45 -12.02
C PRO A 2 -4.38 -2.39 -12.03
N ASP A 3 -5.14 -2.30 -10.95
CA ASP A 3 -6.22 -1.34 -10.75
C ASP A 3 -5.69 -0.07 -10.08
N ARG A 4 -6.21 1.09 -10.45
CA ARG A 4 -5.86 2.34 -9.77
C ARG A 4 -6.38 2.32 -8.34
N LEU A 5 -5.51 2.62 -7.40
CA LEU A 5 -5.89 2.85 -6.01
C LEU A 5 -6.18 4.33 -5.83
N VAL A 6 -7.38 4.64 -5.33
CA VAL A 6 -7.84 6.00 -5.04
C VAL A 6 -8.21 6.05 -3.57
N GLY A 7 -7.79 7.10 -2.88
CA GLY A 7 -8.13 7.29 -1.47
C GLY A 7 -7.43 8.52 -0.90
N LEU A 8 -7.30 8.58 0.42
CA LEU A 8 -6.62 9.70 1.09
C LEU A 8 -5.20 9.31 1.48
N ARG A 9 -4.26 10.24 1.25
CA ARG A 9 -2.91 10.18 1.84
C ARG A 9 -2.82 11.19 2.96
N VAL A 10 -2.27 10.75 4.09
CA VAL A 10 -2.15 11.51 5.33
C VAL A 10 -0.68 11.55 5.72
N VAL A 11 -0.13 12.75 5.84
CA VAL A 11 1.18 13.02 6.43
C VAL A 11 0.98 13.79 7.71
N ALA A 12 1.41 13.22 8.83
CA ALA A 12 1.14 13.72 10.19
C ALA A 12 2.08 13.06 11.21
N ASP A 13 2.02 13.48 12.48
CA ASP A 13 2.70 12.78 13.57
C ASP A 13 2.35 11.28 13.58
N PRO A 14 3.32 10.37 13.79
CA PRO A 14 3.05 8.94 13.79
C PRO A 14 1.94 8.50 14.74
N ALA A 15 1.87 9.07 15.94
CA ALA A 15 0.84 8.74 16.92
C ALA A 15 -0.53 9.26 16.49
N ALA A 16 -0.59 10.40 15.78
CA ALA A 16 -1.82 10.93 15.22
C ALA A 16 -2.37 10.03 14.10
N ILE A 17 -1.50 9.49 13.24
CA ILE A 17 -1.91 8.53 12.21
C ILE A 17 -2.40 7.22 12.85
N ASP A 18 -1.71 6.74 13.89
CA ASP A 18 -2.13 5.52 14.61
C ASP A 18 -3.49 5.69 15.31
N GLY A 19 -3.84 6.92 15.70
CA GLY A 19 -5.14 7.28 16.26
C GLY A 19 -6.22 7.69 15.25
N ALA A 20 -5.86 7.82 13.97
CA ALA A 20 -6.75 8.36 12.95
C ALA A 20 -7.91 7.41 12.60
N ARG A 21 -9.06 7.98 12.23
CA ARG A 21 -10.26 7.23 11.84
C ARG A 21 -10.57 7.50 10.38
N PHE A 22 -10.32 6.51 9.54
CA PHE A 22 -10.62 6.58 8.11
C PHE A 22 -12.04 6.08 7.83
N GLY A 23 -12.80 6.83 7.03
CA GLY A 23 -14.12 6.45 6.52
C GLY A 23 -14.07 6.25 5.00
N GLY A 24 -14.91 5.33 4.50
CA GLY A 24 -14.99 5.01 3.07
C GLY A 24 -15.39 3.55 2.83
N ASP A 25 -15.26 3.10 1.59
CA ASP A 25 -15.54 1.72 1.18
C ASP A 25 -14.26 0.90 1.09
N GLN A 26 -14.25 -0.30 1.68
CA GLN A 26 -13.12 -1.23 1.68
C GLN A 26 -11.76 -0.58 2.06
N VAL A 27 -11.78 0.33 3.03
CA VAL A 27 -10.60 1.10 3.43
C VAL A 27 -9.48 0.18 3.92
N MET A 28 -8.29 0.38 3.35
CA MET A 28 -7.07 -0.32 3.75
C MET A 28 -6.00 0.71 4.07
N VAL A 29 -5.52 0.79 5.32
CA VAL A 29 -4.48 1.76 5.68
C VAL A 29 -3.10 1.17 5.44
N LEU A 30 -2.36 1.76 4.51
CA LEU A 30 -1.00 1.39 4.15
C LEU A 30 0.00 2.39 4.75
N ARG A 31 0.75 1.96 5.78
CA ARG A 31 1.80 2.79 6.40
C ARG A 31 3.06 2.75 5.56
N PHE A 32 3.26 3.78 4.72
CA PHE A 32 4.45 3.90 3.87
C PHE A 32 5.68 4.31 4.67
N ALA A 33 5.48 5.16 5.67
CA ALA A 33 6.46 5.55 6.68
C ALA A 33 5.75 5.77 8.02
N PRO A 34 6.48 5.94 9.15
CA PRO A 34 5.87 6.29 10.43
C PRO A 34 5.01 7.56 10.37
N ASP A 35 5.33 8.50 9.50
CA ASP A 35 4.65 9.80 9.32
C ASP A 35 3.86 9.91 8.01
N ASP A 36 3.73 8.81 7.24
CA ASP A 36 3.06 8.79 5.93
C ASP A 36 2.19 7.55 5.77
N ALA A 37 0.88 7.76 5.59
CA ALA A 37 -0.07 6.70 5.33
C ALA A 37 -0.92 6.99 4.09
N PHE A 38 -1.13 5.96 3.28
CA PHE A 38 -2.09 5.98 2.20
C PHE A 38 -3.24 5.02 2.51
N ALA A 39 -4.47 5.51 2.45
CA ALA A 39 -5.67 4.73 2.70
C ALA A 39 -6.54 4.63 1.42
N PRO A 40 -6.24 3.69 0.51
CA PRO A 40 -7.15 3.34 -0.59
C PRO A 40 -8.57 3.12 -0.08
N GLY A 41 -9.57 3.60 -0.83
CA GLY A 41 -10.99 3.49 -0.51
C GLY A 41 -11.49 4.54 0.48
N ALA A 42 -10.59 5.26 1.17
CA ALA A 42 -11.00 6.31 2.09
C ALA A 42 -11.46 7.57 1.36
N ASP A 43 -12.58 8.14 1.78
CA ASP A 43 -13.10 9.44 1.35
C ASP A 43 -13.06 10.49 2.46
N THR A 44 -12.86 10.05 3.70
CA THR A 44 -12.83 10.88 4.91
C THR A 44 -11.77 10.36 5.89
N VAL A 45 -11.20 11.27 6.68
CA VAL A 45 -10.32 10.92 7.80
C VAL A 45 -10.47 11.94 8.93
N GLU A 46 -10.57 11.43 10.15
CA GLU A 46 -10.41 12.23 11.38
C GLU A 46 -9.00 11.99 11.91
N VAL A 47 -8.20 13.05 12.03
CA VAL A 47 -6.82 13.01 12.55
C VAL A 47 -6.64 14.13 13.57
N ASP A 48 -6.08 13.79 14.74
CA ASP A 48 -5.80 14.75 15.82
C ASP A 48 -4.37 15.28 15.69
N ASP A 49 -4.15 16.06 14.64
CA ASP A 49 -2.89 16.77 14.39
C ASP A 49 -3.20 18.06 13.60
N PRO A 50 -2.91 19.25 14.18
CA PRO A 50 -3.19 20.53 13.54
C PRO A 50 -2.34 20.78 12.28
N ASP A 51 -1.21 20.09 12.14
CA ASP A 51 -0.27 20.22 11.02
C ASP A 51 -0.43 19.09 9.98
N ALA A 52 -1.44 18.23 10.15
CA ALA A 52 -1.70 17.14 9.23
C ALA A 52 -1.98 17.63 7.80
N ILE A 53 -1.34 16.97 6.83
CA ILE A 53 -1.62 17.15 5.41
C ILE A 53 -2.46 15.96 4.96
N VAL A 54 -3.69 16.25 4.50
CA VAL A 54 -4.62 15.25 3.96
C VAL A 54 -4.94 15.60 2.52
N GLU A 55 -4.59 14.71 1.59
CA GLU A 55 -4.81 14.92 0.16
C GLU A 55 -5.41 13.69 -0.52
N LEU A 56 -6.15 13.92 -1.61
CA LEU A 56 -6.57 12.85 -2.50
C LEU A 56 -5.34 12.27 -3.22
N GLU A 57 -5.14 10.96 -3.11
CA GLU A 57 -4.04 10.23 -3.72
C GLU A 57 -4.56 9.28 -4.80
N THR A 58 -3.90 9.29 -5.97
CA THR A 58 -4.29 8.52 -7.18
C THR A 58 -3.08 7.98 -7.97
N GLY A 59 -1.87 8.22 -7.46
CA GLY A 59 -0.59 7.89 -8.09
C GLY A 59 -0.13 6.45 -7.89
N PHE A 60 -0.94 5.61 -7.23
CA PHE A 60 -0.63 4.20 -7.00
C PHE A 60 -1.60 3.27 -7.71
N VAL A 61 -1.10 2.11 -8.11
CA VAL A 61 -1.89 1.01 -8.65
C VAL A 61 -1.64 -0.25 -7.83
N GLY A 62 -2.62 -1.15 -7.81
CA GLY A 62 -2.57 -2.41 -7.07
C GLY A 62 -2.93 -3.60 -7.95
N ILE A 63 -2.24 -4.73 -7.76
CA ILE A 63 -2.61 -6.01 -8.37
C ILE A 63 -2.59 -7.12 -7.33
N TRP A 64 -3.66 -7.92 -7.32
CA TRP A 64 -3.70 -9.12 -6.48
C TRP A 64 -2.95 -10.27 -7.14
N CYS A 65 -2.00 -10.84 -6.42
CA CYS A 65 -1.15 -11.94 -6.85
C CYS A 65 -1.18 -13.09 -5.83
N ASP A 66 -0.67 -14.24 -6.24
CA ASP A 66 -0.37 -15.33 -5.32
C ASP A 66 0.97 -15.06 -4.63
N LEU A 67 1.02 -15.30 -3.32
CA LEU A 67 2.21 -15.06 -2.49
C LEU A 67 3.40 -15.87 -3.00
N GLU A 68 3.18 -17.10 -3.42
CA GLU A 68 4.23 -17.97 -3.95
C GLU A 68 4.90 -17.36 -5.19
N ASP A 69 4.10 -16.78 -6.09
CA ASP A 69 4.61 -16.14 -7.29
C ASP A 69 5.44 -14.90 -6.97
N VAL A 70 4.96 -14.06 -6.05
CA VAL A 70 5.70 -12.88 -5.61
C VAL A 70 6.99 -13.28 -4.91
N ALA A 71 6.94 -14.31 -4.05
CA ALA A 71 8.09 -14.79 -3.29
C ALA A 71 9.26 -15.26 -4.19
N ARG A 72 8.95 -15.82 -5.36
CA ARG A 72 9.96 -16.23 -6.36
C ARG A 72 10.63 -15.05 -7.08
N ARG A 73 10.10 -13.83 -6.93
CA ARG A 73 10.49 -12.62 -7.68
C ARG A 73 11.11 -11.53 -6.80
N ILE A 74 11.37 -11.83 -5.53
CA ILE A 74 11.98 -10.91 -4.56
C ILE A 74 13.32 -11.47 -4.08
N GLU A 75 14.21 -10.57 -3.68
CA GLU A 75 15.53 -10.90 -3.11
C GLU A 75 15.60 -10.64 -1.60
N TRP A 76 14.46 -10.32 -0.98
CA TRP A 76 14.34 -9.94 0.42
C TRP A 76 13.33 -10.85 1.14
N SER A 77 13.45 -10.93 2.46
CA SER A 77 12.60 -11.79 3.29
C SER A 77 11.20 -11.21 3.44
N ILE A 78 10.19 -12.01 3.12
CA ILE A 78 8.79 -11.66 3.43
C ILE A 78 8.62 -11.67 4.95
N PRO A 79 8.04 -10.61 5.57
CA PRO A 79 7.75 -10.61 6.99
C PRO A 79 6.92 -11.84 7.37
N PRO A 80 7.17 -12.50 8.51
CA PRO A 80 6.35 -13.61 8.97
C PRO A 80 5.00 -13.17 9.57
N GLU A 81 4.87 -11.91 10.01
CA GLU A 81 3.68 -11.40 10.68
C GLU A 81 2.50 -11.21 9.72
N ARG A 82 1.28 -11.50 10.20
CA ARG A 82 0.02 -11.32 9.46
C ARG A 82 -1.02 -10.63 10.35
N PRO A 83 -1.74 -9.60 9.87
CA PRO A 83 -1.49 -8.89 8.61
C PRO A 83 -0.11 -8.23 8.60
N GLY A 84 0.47 -8.06 7.41
CA GLY A 84 1.84 -7.57 7.24
C GLY A 84 1.98 -6.60 6.09
N PHE A 85 3.04 -5.79 6.14
CA PHE A 85 3.41 -4.84 5.11
C PHE A 85 4.92 -4.86 4.92
N ALA A 86 5.37 -4.83 3.67
CA ALA A 86 6.77 -4.68 3.32
C ALA A 86 6.93 -3.82 2.07
N GLN A 87 8.14 -3.29 1.89
CA GLN A 87 8.51 -2.52 0.71
C GLN A 87 9.87 -2.95 0.20
N GLY A 88 10.01 -2.99 -1.11
CA GLY A 88 11.21 -3.46 -1.77
C GLY A 88 11.01 -3.66 -3.27
N ALA A 89 12.07 -4.05 -3.96
CA ALA A 89 11.96 -4.42 -5.36
C ALA A 89 11.19 -5.74 -5.50
N ILE A 90 10.13 -5.75 -6.32
CA ILE A 90 9.40 -6.96 -6.72
C ILE A 90 9.56 -7.13 -8.22
N ALA A 91 10.18 -8.24 -8.62
CA ALA A 91 10.68 -8.44 -9.97
C ALA A 91 11.55 -7.26 -10.46
N GLY A 92 12.31 -6.63 -9.56
CA GLY A 92 13.15 -5.45 -9.87
C GLY A 92 12.38 -4.13 -10.05
N VAL A 93 11.08 -4.07 -9.76
CA VAL A 93 10.27 -2.83 -9.76
C VAL A 93 10.06 -2.34 -8.32
N PRO A 94 10.26 -1.04 -8.01
CA PRO A 94 9.96 -0.49 -6.70
C PRO A 94 8.47 -0.66 -6.36
N ALA A 95 8.18 -1.50 -5.37
CA ALA A 95 6.83 -1.85 -4.99
C ALA A 95 6.69 -2.06 -3.48
N ARG A 96 5.44 -2.25 -3.07
CA ARG A 96 5.02 -2.58 -1.73
C ARG A 96 4.24 -3.88 -1.78
N LEU A 97 4.34 -4.67 -0.72
CA LEU A 97 3.65 -5.92 -0.54
C LEU A 97 2.74 -5.82 0.68
N VAL A 98 1.44 -6.00 0.46
CA VAL A 98 0.45 -6.10 1.52
C VAL A 98 0.06 -7.56 1.69
N LEU A 99 0.09 -8.03 2.95
CA LEU A 99 -0.13 -9.41 3.35
C LEU A 99 -1.38 -9.48 4.24
N PRO A 100 -2.59 -9.66 3.69
CA PRO A 100 -3.83 -9.63 4.48
C PRO A 100 -3.99 -10.82 5.44
N GLY A 101 -3.26 -11.93 5.23
CA GLY A 101 -3.31 -13.13 6.06
C GLY A 101 -3.49 -14.44 5.30
N GLY A 102 -3.85 -14.39 4.02
CA GLY A 102 -3.99 -15.55 3.14
C GLY A 102 -2.86 -15.70 2.12
N GLU A 103 -3.08 -16.57 1.13
CA GLU A 103 -2.17 -16.80 0.01
C GLU A 103 -2.23 -15.69 -1.05
N ARG A 104 -3.30 -14.89 -1.04
CA ARG A 104 -3.44 -13.71 -1.91
C ARG A 104 -2.83 -12.49 -1.26
N VAL A 105 -2.01 -11.80 -2.03
CA VAL A 105 -1.30 -10.58 -1.63
C VAL A 105 -1.58 -9.45 -2.60
N LEU A 106 -1.54 -8.23 -2.10
CA LEU A 106 -1.64 -7.04 -2.95
C LEU A 106 -0.24 -6.49 -3.18
N VAL A 107 0.16 -6.41 -4.45
CA VAL A 107 1.36 -5.68 -4.86
C VAL A 107 0.94 -4.28 -5.27
N VAL A 108 1.54 -3.28 -4.63
CA VAL A 108 1.26 -1.86 -4.89
C VAL A 108 2.52 -1.18 -5.44
N CYS A 109 2.42 -0.51 -6.58
CA CYS A 109 3.50 0.31 -7.13
C CYS A 109 2.99 1.68 -7.56
N ALA A 110 3.91 2.61 -7.83
CA ALA A 110 3.53 3.87 -8.45
C ALA A 110 2.97 3.59 -9.86
N ALA A 111 1.93 4.33 -10.27
CA ALA A 111 1.25 4.13 -11.55
C ALA A 111 2.19 4.19 -12.76
N ALA A 112 3.28 4.97 -12.67
CA ALA A 112 4.32 5.04 -13.69
C ALA A 112 5.04 3.70 -13.96
N TYR A 113 5.01 2.77 -13.01
CA TYR A 113 5.61 1.44 -13.13
C TYR A 113 4.59 0.33 -13.43
N ALA A 114 3.32 0.67 -13.69
CA ALA A 114 2.25 -0.31 -13.85
C ALA A 114 2.52 -1.32 -14.98
N ASP A 115 2.89 -0.83 -16.16
CA ASP A 115 3.15 -1.67 -17.33
C ASP A 115 4.40 -2.53 -17.13
N GLU A 116 5.44 -1.95 -16.54
CA GLU A 116 6.69 -2.66 -16.24
C GLU A 116 6.47 -3.78 -15.22
N LEU A 117 5.77 -3.49 -14.12
CA LEU A 117 5.44 -4.51 -13.12
C LEU A 117 4.63 -5.64 -13.74
N THR A 118 3.60 -5.31 -14.53
CA THR A 118 2.76 -6.30 -15.20
C THR A 118 3.58 -7.20 -16.11
N GLY A 119 4.43 -6.62 -16.98
CA GLY A 119 5.27 -7.39 -17.89
C GLY A 119 6.29 -8.30 -17.19
N ARG A 120 6.72 -7.94 -15.98
CA ARG A 120 7.67 -8.75 -15.19
C ARG A 120 7.01 -9.79 -14.29
N LEU A 121 5.75 -9.59 -13.90
CA LEU A 121 4.97 -10.60 -13.18
C LEU A 121 4.47 -11.72 -14.11
N GLY A 122 4.22 -11.41 -15.39
CA GLY A 122 3.75 -12.37 -16.41
C GLY A 122 2.23 -12.35 -16.55
#